data_AF-A0A3P7T6L5-F1
#
_entry.id   AF-A0A3P7T6L5-F1
#
_cell.length_a   1.000
_cell.length_b   1.000
_cell.length_c   1.000
_cell.angle_alpha   90.00
_cell.angle_beta   90.00
_cell.angle_gamma   90.00
#
_symmetry.space_group_name_H-M   'P 1'
#
loop_
_entity.id
_entity.type
_entity.pdbx_description
1 polymer ?
#
loop_
_entity_poly.entity_id
_entity_poly.type
_entity_poly.pdbx_seq_one_letter_code
_entity_poly.pdbx_strand_id
1 'polypeptide(L)'
;MPTAGYLCTRKDIMNGWPAIFYLSGLISILVALFWIPMGADKPSKQYCISRREQIFIESRIACESIGKRTASRHTPWSAIVRSSALWAGIFALICHEYPLVIMLQFLPNYMRDVLHFAPAKNGIASAFPIVCLFISKAFSSSFSIWLIKHTGWTKTTICKVLFVNYE
;
A
#
# COMPACT_ATOMS: atom_id res chain seq x y z
N MET A 1 -3.68 16.01 -1.08
CA MET A 1 -4.98 16.50 -1.61
C MET A 1 -4.91 18.00 -1.93
N PRO A 2 -4.12 18.42 -2.93
CA PRO A 2 -4.08 19.82 -3.37
C PRO A 2 -5.37 20.26 -4.07
N THR A 3 -6.07 19.31 -4.70
CA THR A 3 -7.37 19.54 -5.37
C THR A 3 -8.47 19.93 -4.39
N ALA A 4 -8.57 19.28 -3.23
CA ALA A 4 -9.54 19.65 -2.19
C ALA A 4 -9.31 21.08 -1.68
N GLY A 5 -8.05 21.49 -1.48
CA GLY A 5 -7.71 22.87 -1.09
C GLY A 5 -8.05 23.91 -2.16
N TYR A 6 -7.94 23.56 -3.45
CA TYR A 6 -8.32 24.42 -4.57
C TYR A 6 -9.84 24.51 -4.76
N LEU A 7 -10.59 23.43 -4.47
CA LEU A 7 -12.05 23.43 -4.56
C LEU A 7 -12.72 24.17 -3.38
N CYS A 8 -12.13 24.14 -2.17
CA CYS A 8 -12.64 24.88 -1.02
C CYS A 8 -12.66 26.41 -1.20
N THR A 9 -11.78 26.97 -2.04
CA THR A 9 -11.69 28.43 -2.24
C THR A 9 -12.69 28.97 -3.26
N ARG A 10 -13.34 28.09 -4.04
CA ARG A 10 -14.36 28.46 -5.03
C ARG A 10 -15.75 28.34 -4.39
N LYS A 11 -16.27 29.46 -3.87
CA LYS A 11 -17.65 29.56 -3.34
C LYS A 11 -18.74 29.39 -4.41
N ASP A 12 -18.34 29.41 -5.69
CA ASP A 12 -19.22 29.41 -6.86
C ASP A 12 -19.91 28.04 -7.10
N ILE A 13 -19.36 26.96 -6.53
CA ILE A 13 -19.86 25.59 -6.75
C ILE A 13 -20.42 25.06 -5.43
N MET A 14 -21.76 25.09 -5.30
CA MET A 14 -22.52 24.43 -4.22
C MET A 14 -21.96 24.64 -2.79
N ASN A 15 -21.67 25.89 -2.38
CA ASN A 15 -21.11 26.20 -1.05
C ASN A 15 -19.78 25.49 -0.70
N GLY A 16 -19.02 25.02 -1.70
CA GLY A 16 -17.64 24.52 -1.62
C GLY A 16 -17.46 23.17 -0.92
N TRP A 17 -17.98 23.03 0.30
CA TRP A 17 -17.81 21.84 1.16
C TRP A 17 -18.44 20.56 0.61
N PRO A 18 -19.72 20.52 0.19
CA PRO A 18 -20.33 19.30 -0.32
C PRO A 18 -19.75 18.85 -1.67
N ALA A 19 -19.20 19.78 -2.47
CA ALA A 19 -18.62 19.48 -3.78
C ALA A 19 -17.46 18.47 -3.71
N ILE A 20 -16.69 18.47 -2.62
CA ILE A 20 -15.57 17.55 -2.41
C ILE A 20 -16.07 16.10 -2.28
N PHE A 21 -17.17 15.89 -1.56
CA PHE A 21 -17.78 14.58 -1.36
C PHE A 21 -18.34 14.01 -2.66
N TYR A 22 -19.00 14.84 -3.46
CA TYR A 22 -19.51 14.43 -4.78
C TYR A 22 -18.37 14.08 -5.74
N LEU A 23 -17.31 14.89 -5.78
CA LEU A 23 -16.14 14.61 -6.62
C LEU A 23 -15.45 13.30 -6.21
N SER A 24 -15.20 13.11 -4.91
CA SER A 24 -14.58 11.86 -4.42
C SER A 24 -15.47 10.65 -4.69
N GLY A 25 -16.79 10.79 -4.50
CA GLY A 25 -17.75 9.70 -4.77
C GLY A 25 -17.79 9.32 -6.24
N LEU A 26 -17.79 10.31 -7.15
CA LEU A 26 -17.76 10.06 -8.59
C LEU A 26 -16.46 9.35 -9.00
N ILE A 27 -15.32 9.80 -8.49
CA ILE A 27 -14.02 9.14 -8.75
C ILE A 27 -14.05 7.69 -8.26
N SER A 28 -14.55 7.44 -7.05
CA SER A 28 -14.68 6.08 -6.51
C SER A 28 -15.58 5.19 -7.37
N ILE A 29 -16.70 5.71 -7.88
CA ILE A 29 -17.59 4.96 -8.79
C ILE A 29 -16.87 4.62 -10.10
N LEU A 30 -16.17 5.58 -10.71
CA LEU A 30 -15.42 5.36 -11.94
C LEU A 30 -14.32 4.30 -11.76
N VAL A 31 -13.59 4.36 -10.65
CA VAL A 31 -12.56 3.36 -10.31
C VAL A 31 -13.20 1.99 -10.08
N ALA A 32 -14.33 1.92 -9.39
CA ALA A 32 -15.05 0.66 -9.18
C ALA A 32 -15.55 0.06 -10.51
N LEU A 33 -16.13 0.87 -11.39
CA LEU A 33 -16.58 0.44 -12.71
C LEU A 33 -15.42 -0.09 -13.57
N PHE A 34 -14.23 0.49 -13.44
CA PHE A 34 -13.03 0.00 -14.11
C PHE A 34 -12.50 -1.30 -13.48
N TRP A 35 -12.58 -1.43 -12.15
CA TRP A 35 -12.04 -2.58 -11.43
C TRP A 35 -12.91 -3.83 -11.52
N ILE A 36 -14.24 -3.69 -11.54
CA ILE A 36 -15.21 -4.81 -11.65
C ILE A 36 -14.88 -5.76 -12.82
N PRO A 37 -14.64 -5.29 -14.07
CA PRO A 37 -14.30 -6.19 -15.18
C PRO A 37 -12.87 -6.76 -15.10
N MET A 38 -11.95 -6.13 -14.35
CA MET A 38 -10.57 -6.62 -14.17
C MET A 38 -10.44 -7.61 -13.00
N GLY A 39 -11.33 -7.57 -12.02
CA GLY A 39 -11.31 -8.44 -10.86
C GLY A 39 -11.75 -9.86 -11.18
N ALA A 40 -10.81 -10.78 -11.40
CA ALA A 40 -11.08 -12.20 -11.53
C ALA A 40 -10.62 -12.97 -10.28
N ASP A 41 -11.56 -13.67 -9.61
CA ASP A 41 -11.26 -14.47 -8.40
C ASP A 41 -10.37 -15.71 -8.66
N LYS A 42 -10.23 -16.10 -9.93
CA LYS A 42 -9.40 -17.24 -10.34
C LYS A 42 -8.64 -16.86 -11.61
N PRO A 43 -7.37 -17.30 -11.76
CA PRO A 43 -6.62 -17.11 -13.00
C PRO A 43 -7.36 -17.74 -14.20
N SER A 44 -8.16 -18.79 -13.97
CA SER A 44 -9.00 -19.42 -15.00
C SER A 44 -10.22 -18.60 -15.45
N LYS A 45 -10.63 -17.58 -14.70
CA LYS A 45 -11.74 -16.67 -15.04
C LYS A 45 -11.27 -15.34 -15.62
N GLN A 46 -9.96 -15.12 -15.69
CA GLN A 46 -9.39 -13.87 -16.17
C GLN A 46 -9.41 -13.82 -17.70
N TYR A 47 -10.03 -12.79 -18.27
CA TYR A 47 -10.19 -12.65 -19.73
C TYR A 47 -8.85 -12.42 -20.46
N CYS A 48 -7.87 -11.83 -19.79
CA CYS A 48 -6.62 -11.38 -20.39
C CYS A 48 -5.42 -12.34 -20.20
N ILE A 49 -5.61 -13.56 -19.71
CA ILE A 49 -4.48 -14.46 -19.41
C ILE A 49 -4.17 -15.42 -20.58
N SER A 50 -2.88 -15.59 -20.88
CA SER A 50 -2.43 -16.58 -21.86
C SER A 50 -2.45 -17.99 -21.26
N ARG A 51 -2.74 -19.00 -22.08
CA ARG A 51 -2.76 -20.41 -21.63
C ARG A 51 -1.42 -20.86 -21.02
N ARG A 52 -0.29 -20.34 -21.53
CA ARG A 52 1.05 -20.64 -20.99
C ARG A 52 1.25 -20.04 -19.59
N GLU A 53 0.79 -18.80 -19.39
CA GLU A 53 0.86 -18.12 -18.10
C GLU A 53 -0.06 -18.78 -17.06
N GLN A 54 -1.26 -19.19 -17.48
CA GLN A 54 -2.18 -19.94 -16.63
C GLN A 54 -1.54 -21.23 -16.10
N ILE A 55 -0.93 -22.04 -16.98
CA ILE A 55 -0.27 -23.30 -16.57
C ILE A 55 0.93 -23.00 -15.66
N PHE A 56 1.71 -21.96 -15.94
CA PHE A 56 2.82 -21.54 -15.08
C PHE A 56 2.34 -21.17 -13.68
N ILE A 57 1.29 -20.35 -13.57
CA ILE A 57 0.74 -19.94 -12.28
C ILE A 57 0.15 -21.14 -11.52
N GLU A 58 -0.63 -21.99 -12.19
CA GLU A 58 -1.24 -23.18 -11.58
C GLU A 58 -0.17 -24.17 -11.08
N SER A 59 0.91 -24.39 -11.84
CA SER A 59 2.02 -25.25 -11.41
C SER A 59 2.78 -24.68 -10.20
N ARG A 60 2.96 -23.36 -10.13
CA ARG A 60 3.63 -22.70 -8.99
C ARG A 60 2.77 -22.72 -7.73
N ILE A 61 1.47 -22.48 -7.87
CA ILE A 61 0.50 -22.60 -6.77
C ILE A 61 0.44 -24.04 -6.24
N ALA A 62 0.51 -25.04 -7.12
CA ALA A 62 0.54 -26.45 -6.74
C ALA A 62 1.83 -26.82 -5.97
N CYS A 63 2.99 -26.31 -6.40
CA CYS A 63 4.26 -26.51 -5.70
C CYS A 63 4.33 -25.85 -4.32
N GLU A 64 3.72 -24.67 -4.13
CA GLU A 64 3.81 -23.95 -2.86
C GLU A 64 2.90 -24.52 -1.75
N SER A 65 2.09 -25.56 -2.00
CA SER A 65 1.18 -26.20 -1.03
C SER A 65 0.12 -25.30 -0.37
N ILE A 66 0.21 -23.97 -0.57
CA ILE A 66 -0.77 -22.95 -0.17
C ILE A 66 -2.12 -23.19 -0.87
N GLY A 67 -2.12 -23.89 -2.02
CA GLY A 67 -3.31 -24.16 -2.83
C GLY A 67 -4.11 -25.42 -2.48
N LYS A 68 -3.66 -26.31 -1.58
CA LYS A 68 -4.48 -27.46 -1.13
C LYS A 68 -5.53 -27.00 -0.12
N ARG A 69 -6.50 -26.22 -0.60
CA ARG A 69 -7.75 -25.85 0.09
C ARG A 69 -8.73 -27.02 0.18
N THR A 70 -8.23 -28.26 0.17
CA THR A 70 -9.01 -29.50 0.01
C THR A 70 -9.40 -30.12 1.36
N ALA A 71 -8.89 -29.61 2.48
CA ALA A 71 -9.38 -30.01 3.79
C ALA A 71 -9.76 -28.75 4.58
N SER A 72 -10.94 -28.76 5.19
CA SER A 72 -11.31 -27.85 6.27
C SER A 72 -10.34 -28.08 7.43
N ARG A 73 -9.13 -27.52 7.32
CA ARG A 73 -8.13 -27.57 8.38
C ARG A 73 -8.48 -26.46 9.34
N HIS A 74 -8.91 -26.83 10.55
CA HIS A 74 -9.13 -25.88 11.62
C HIS A 74 -7.85 -25.07 11.82
N THR A 75 -7.89 -23.78 11.51
CA THR A 75 -6.75 -22.89 11.65
C THR A 75 -6.41 -22.77 13.14
N PRO A 76 -5.20 -23.13 13.59
CA PRO A 76 -4.87 -23.19 15.01
C PRO A 76 -4.61 -21.78 15.57
N TRP A 77 -5.68 -21.01 15.77
CA TRP A 77 -5.64 -19.63 16.27
C TRP A 77 -4.85 -19.50 17.58
N SER A 78 -5.06 -20.41 18.53
CA SER A 78 -4.34 -20.38 19.82
C SER A 78 -2.83 -20.57 19.66
N ALA A 79 -2.39 -21.44 18.75
CA ALA A 79 -0.97 -21.65 18.50
C ALA A 79 -0.31 -20.44 17.80
N ILE A 80 -1.05 -19.78 16.91
CA ILE A 80 -0.60 -18.56 16.22
C ILE A 80 -0.42 -17.41 17.21
N VAL A 81 -1.42 -17.17 18.09
CA VAL A 81 -1.36 -16.09 19.09
C VAL A 81 -0.28 -16.34 20.15
N ARG A 82 0.06 -17.60 20.43
CA ARG A 82 1.14 -17.94 21.39
C ARG A 82 2.55 -17.85 20.79
N SER A 83 2.68 -17.62 19.49
CA SER A 83 3.98 -17.52 18.82
C SER A 83 4.68 -16.19 19.14
N SER A 84 5.92 -16.25 19.62
CA SER A 84 6.74 -15.06 19.90
C SER A 84 7.05 -14.24 18.64
N ALA A 85 7.19 -14.90 17.49
CA ALA A 85 7.44 -14.24 16.21
C ALA A 85 6.27 -13.35 15.77
N LEU A 86 5.03 -13.72 16.12
CA LEU A 86 3.86 -12.92 15.82
C LEU A 86 3.86 -11.62 16.62
N TRP A 87 4.13 -11.69 17.92
CA TRP A 87 4.23 -10.49 18.76
C TRP A 87 5.39 -9.60 18.34
N ALA A 88 6.57 -10.17 18.04
CA ALA A 88 7.69 -9.41 17.52
C ALA A 88 7.33 -8.66 16.22
N GLY A 89 6.61 -9.32 15.30
CA GLY A 89 6.11 -8.69 14.08
C GLY A 89 5.08 -7.58 14.33
N ILE A 90 4.17 -7.77 15.28
CA ILE A 90 3.19 -6.74 15.67
C ILE A 90 3.91 -5.51 16.23
N PHE A 91 4.85 -5.70 17.16
CA PHE A 91 5.60 -4.57 17.73
C PHE A 91 6.45 -3.87 16.67
N ALA A 92 7.10 -4.61 15.76
CA ALA A 92 7.84 -4.02 14.66
C ALA A 92 6.94 -3.20 13.73
N LEU A 93 5.75 -3.70 13.41
CA LEU A 93 4.77 -2.98 12.59
C LEU A 93 4.30 -1.70 13.28
N ILE A 94 3.96 -1.78 14.57
CA ILE A 94 3.55 -0.62 15.36
C ILE A 94 4.69 0.40 15.38
N CYS A 95 5.92 -0.03 15.70
CA CYS A 95 7.09 0.84 15.77
C CYS A 95 7.37 1.55 14.43
N HIS A 96 7.11 0.90 13.29
CA HIS A 96 7.28 1.51 11.98
C HIS A 96 6.12 2.45 11.61
N GLU A 97 4.87 2.03 11.79
CA GLU A 97 3.70 2.79 11.32
C GLU A 97 3.35 3.98 12.22
N TYR A 98 3.52 3.87 13.55
CA TYR A 98 3.14 4.95 14.48
C TYR A 98 3.89 6.26 14.22
N PRO A 99 5.24 6.27 14.17
CA PRO A 99 6.00 7.50 13.93
C PRO A 99 5.72 8.10 12.56
N LEU A 100 5.51 7.24 11.55
CA LEU A 100 5.18 7.67 10.19
C LEU A 100 3.83 8.40 10.18
N VAL A 101 2.79 7.83 10.78
CA VAL A 101 1.46 8.45 10.86
C VAL A 101 1.50 9.75 11.68
N ILE A 102 2.20 9.75 12.82
CA ILE A 102 2.40 10.94 13.65
C ILE A 102 3.07 12.04 12.83
N MET A 103 4.18 11.74 12.16
CA MET A 103 4.88 12.71 11.33
C MET A 103 3.97 13.27 10.22
N LEU A 104 3.25 12.42 9.50
CA LEU A 104 2.32 12.86 8.45
C LEU A 104 1.17 13.72 8.97
N GLN A 105 0.68 13.46 10.19
CA GLN A 105 -0.44 14.22 10.78
C GLN A 105 0.00 15.55 11.38
N PHE A 106 1.17 15.60 12.03
CA PHE A 106 1.67 16.83 12.66
C PHE A 106 2.39 17.76 11.68
N LEU A 107 2.99 17.24 10.62
CA LEU A 107 3.64 18.05 9.59
C LEU A 107 2.75 19.17 9.00
N PRO A 108 1.50 18.92 8.55
CA PRO A 108 0.63 19.99 8.04
C PRO A 108 0.22 21.00 9.10
N ASN A 109 0.10 20.58 10.38
CA ASN A 109 -0.21 21.48 11.48
C ASN A 109 0.99 22.38 11.82
N TYR A 110 2.19 21.81 11.89
CA TYR A 110 3.42 22.58 12.10
C TYR A 110 3.65 23.62 11.00
N MET A 111 3.47 23.23 9.73
CA MET A 111 3.61 24.12 8.58
C MET A 111 2.57 25.26 8.57
N ARG A 112 1.40 25.05 9.18
CA ARG A 112 0.36 26.08 9.32
C ARG A 112 0.65 27.01 10.51
N ASP A 113 0.92 26.44 11.67
CA ASP A 113 0.90 27.17 12.95
C ASP A 113 2.22 27.89 13.23
N VAL A 114 3.36 27.30 12.82
CA VAL A 114 4.70 27.87 13.06
C VAL A 114 5.22 28.62 11.84
N LEU A 115 4.99 28.08 10.63
CA LEU A 115 5.56 28.62 9.39
C LEU A 115 4.58 29.51 8.60
N HIS A 116 3.32 29.63 9.09
CA HIS A 116 2.25 30.47 8.53
C HIS A 116 2.04 30.31 7.01
N PHE A 117 2.22 29.10 6.46
CA PHE A 117 2.01 28.87 5.04
C PHE A 117 0.52 28.88 4.66
N ALA A 118 0.23 29.49 3.50
CA ALA A 118 -1.10 29.46 2.90
C ALA A 118 -1.57 28.00 2.68
N PRO A 119 -2.88 27.69 2.87
CA PRO A 119 -3.42 26.32 2.77
C PRO A 119 -3.08 25.60 1.46
N ALA A 120 -3.00 26.33 0.35
CA ALA A 120 -2.64 25.79 -0.96
C ALA A 120 -1.18 25.31 -1.03
N LYS A 121 -0.23 26.07 -0.44
CA LYS A 121 1.19 25.68 -0.38
C LYS A 121 1.42 24.55 0.60
N ASN A 122 0.68 24.54 1.71
CA ASN A 122 0.74 23.47 2.71
C ASN A 122 0.29 22.12 2.12
N GLY A 123 -0.71 22.12 1.23
CA GLY A 123 -1.15 20.91 0.52
C GLY A 123 -0.10 20.29 -0.41
N ILE A 124 0.78 21.11 -1.00
CA ILE A 124 1.91 20.66 -1.83
C ILE A 124 3.07 20.19 -0.93
N ALA A 125 3.40 20.96 0.11
CA ALA A 125 4.45 20.60 1.07
C ALA A 125 4.14 19.27 1.78
N SER A 126 2.87 19.05 2.15
CA SER A 126 2.43 17.80 2.80
C SER A 126 2.40 16.61 1.84
N ALA A 127 2.38 16.84 0.52
CA ALA A 127 2.47 15.76 -0.48
C ALA A 127 3.91 15.29 -0.69
N PHE A 128 4.91 16.13 -0.39
CA PHE A 128 6.33 15.81 -0.55
C PHE A 128 6.79 14.54 0.19
N PRO A 129 6.53 14.35 1.50
CA PRO A 129 6.94 13.13 2.20
C PRO A 129 6.27 11.88 1.61
N ILE A 130 5.03 11.98 1.15
CA ILE A 130 4.30 10.87 0.54
C ILE A 130 4.96 10.46 -0.79
N VAL A 131 5.34 11.43 -1.62
CA VAL A 131 6.04 11.17 -2.88
C VAL A 131 7.43 10.58 -2.62
N CYS A 132 8.16 11.11 -1.64
CA CYS A 132 9.48 10.60 -1.27
C CYS A 132 9.39 9.15 -0.80
N LEU A 133 8.44 8.83 0.08
CA LEU A 133 8.15 7.45 0.51
C LEU A 133 7.81 6.53 -0.66
N PHE A 134 6.99 7.00 -1.61
CA PHE A 134 6.64 6.22 -2.79
C PHE A 134 7.88 5.88 -3.64
N ILE A 135 8.75 6.86 -3.90
CA ILE A 135 9.98 6.66 -4.68
C ILE A 135 10.92 5.70 -3.95
N SER A 136 11.14 5.89 -2.64
CA SER A 136 12.00 5.00 -1.85
C SER A 136 11.48 3.56 -1.84
N LYS A 137 10.16 3.35 -1.72
CA LYS A 137 9.55 2.02 -1.76
C LYS A 137 9.67 1.38 -3.14
N ALA A 138 9.44 2.14 -4.22
CA ALA A 138 9.60 1.64 -5.59
C ALA A 138 11.05 1.25 -5.89
N PHE A 139 12.00 2.05 -5.42
CA PHE A 139 13.43 1.76 -5.54
C PHE A 139 13.82 0.51 -4.75
N SER A 140 13.41 0.40 -3.49
CA SER A 140 13.66 -0.77 -2.64
C SER A 140 13.11 -2.07 -3.25
N SER A 141 11.89 -2.03 -3.79
CA SER A 141 11.30 -3.18 -4.48
C SER A 141 12.10 -3.60 -5.71
N SER A 142 12.50 -2.63 -6.55
CA SER A 142 13.29 -2.90 -7.75
C SER A 142 14.67 -3.46 -7.41
N PHE A 143 15.30 -2.89 -6.37
CA PHE A 143 16.61 -3.30 -5.88
C PHE A 143 16.57 -4.71 -5.26
N SER A 144 15.50 -5.07 -4.54
CA SER A 144 15.29 -6.42 -4.02
C SER A 144 15.23 -7.47 -5.13
N ILE A 145 14.50 -7.19 -6.21
CA ILE A 145 14.39 -8.08 -7.38
C ILE A 145 15.75 -8.22 -8.08
N TRP A 146 16.48 -7.11 -8.21
CA TRP A 146 17.82 -7.12 -8.81
C TRP A 146 18.80 -7.97 -8.00
N LEU A 147 18.83 -7.82 -6.67
CA LEU A 147 19.65 -8.63 -5.76
C LEU A 147 19.34 -10.13 -5.86
N ILE A 148 18.06 -10.50 -5.93
CA ILE A 148 17.66 -11.91 -6.08
C ILE A 148 18.14 -12.50 -7.42
N LYS A 149 18.17 -11.68 -8.49
CA LYS A 149 18.56 -12.14 -9.83
C LYS A 149 20.08 -12.26 -10.01
N HIS A 150 20.84 -11.36 -9.39
CA HIS A 150 22.30 -11.27 -9.56
C HIS A 150 23.10 -11.88 -8.41
N THR A 151 22.47 -12.24 -7.30
CA THR A 151 23.15 -12.81 -6.13
C THR A 151 22.46 -14.11 -5.71
N GLY A 152 23.21 -15.17 -5.41
CA GLY A 152 22.67 -16.45 -4.93
C GLY A 152 22.13 -16.41 -3.49
N TRP A 153 21.81 -15.23 -2.96
CA TRP A 153 21.40 -15.04 -1.57
C TRP A 153 19.95 -15.46 -1.36
N THR A 154 19.69 -16.11 -0.23
CA THR A 154 18.34 -16.54 0.15
C THR A 154 17.45 -15.31 0.40
N LYS A 155 16.17 -15.40 -0.02
CA LYS A 155 15.18 -14.31 0.11
C LYS A 155 15.08 -13.74 1.54
N THR A 156 15.27 -14.59 2.55
CA THR A 156 15.26 -14.21 3.97
C THR A 156 16.44 -13.32 4.35
N THR A 157 17.62 -13.52 3.77
CA THR A 157 18.81 -12.69 4.02
C THR A 157 18.68 -11.33 3.34
N ILE A 158 18.17 -11.30 2.11
CA ILE A 158 17.93 -10.05 1.37
C ILE A 158 16.88 -9.19 2.08
N CYS A 159 15.80 -9.81 2.57
CA CYS A 159 14.77 -9.11 3.35
C CYS A 159 15.38 -8.51 4.63
N LYS A 160 16.17 -9.29 5.38
CA LYS A 160 16.86 -8.79 6.57
C LYS A 160 17.81 -7.64 6.24
N VAL A 161 18.61 -7.73 5.19
CA VAL A 161 19.55 -6.67 4.82
C VAL A 161 18.83 -5.38 4.42
N LEU A 162 17.73 -5.46 3.66
CA LEU A 162 16.98 -4.28 3.24
C LEU A 162 16.19 -3.63 4.37
N PHE A 163 15.68 -4.41 5.32
CA PHE A 163 14.99 -3.88 6.50
C PHE A 163 15.98 -3.39 7.58
N VAL A 164 17.15 -4.02 7.74
CA VAL A 164 18.19 -3.62 8.71
C VAL A 164 18.97 -2.38 8.25
N ASN A 165 19.05 -2.10 6.94
CA ASN A 165 19.66 -0.86 6.45
C ASN A 165 18.77 0.40 6.66
N TYR A 166 17.63 0.26 7.33
CA TYR A 166 16.73 1.36 7.71
C TYR A 166 16.71 1.61 9.23
N GLU A 167 17.64 1.02 9.99
CA GLU A 167 17.98 1.43 11.37
C GLU A 167 19.21 2.35 11.41
#